data_AF-A0A078KVC4-F1
#
_entry.id   AF-A0A078KVC4-F1
#
_cell.length_a   1.000
_cell.length_b   1.000
_cell.length_c   1.000
_cell.angle_alpha   90.00
_cell.angle_beta   90.00
_cell.angle_gamma   90.00
#
_symmetry.space_group_name_H-M   'P 1'
#
loop_
_entity.id
_entity.type
_entity.pdbx_description
1 polymer ?
#
loop_
_entity_poly.entity_id
_entity_poly.type
_entity_poly.pdbx_seq_one_letter_code
_entity_poly.pdbx_strand_id
1 'polypeptide(L)'
;MPSDKFLLIKAWSYILWNDVEHVLSQLLIAELTGRTPVVYWPTYCLHNGFINTNGFELYFEPVSEYSIFDVAKSEYTYYPPVWDEDNLLMDDPDRDKLVYRNIGDILSRKENVVVGDVYFDLYDLIPYIKKDNPAYGMTVNQIYSYLFHKYIRLKQDIIAEINGFYRSWLSDEGPVLAVHVCAPEKDYEYNAESGRVEGSRFYPKGYQNSKDDKLQTRFKIPLFWRKREILKANAPYHGEIKKYVDKYDIKKIFLVTNSQAVLNEYKQKYGSMIVATKSKRAEEDEKVKYLDSYIVKRRAGIDILKDTYLASMCDFFIGNDFSSLSHAVTIMKDWPEGNAKLLYWEYRRKKYPINADIITIQKRNSPFAKAKKLFNKLLKR
;
A
#
# COMPACT_ATOMS: atom_id res chain seq x y z
N MET A 1 4.19 -41.04 -0.32
CA MET A 1 4.36 -39.58 -0.51
C MET A 1 4.31 -38.94 0.85
N PRO A 2 5.18 -37.97 1.16
CA PRO A 2 5.07 -37.19 2.39
C PRO A 2 3.64 -36.64 2.50
N SER A 3 3.01 -36.80 3.67
CA SER A 3 1.66 -36.30 3.95
C SER A 3 1.62 -34.78 4.08
N ASP A 4 2.78 -34.16 4.18
CA ASP A 4 2.92 -32.75 4.52
C ASP A 4 2.45 -31.88 3.35
N LYS A 5 1.60 -30.91 3.67
CA LYS A 5 1.04 -29.95 2.73
C LYS A 5 1.29 -28.54 3.22
N PHE A 6 2.01 -27.77 2.42
CA PHE A 6 2.39 -26.40 2.72
C PHE A 6 1.78 -25.43 1.71
N LEU A 7 1.57 -24.20 2.17
CA LEU A 7 1.38 -23.02 1.34
C LEU A 7 2.55 -22.07 1.60
N LEU A 8 3.47 -21.95 0.65
CA LEU A 8 4.59 -21.00 0.70
C LEU A 8 4.11 -19.64 0.18
N ILE A 9 4.08 -18.64 1.05
CA ILE A 9 3.56 -17.31 0.79
C ILE A 9 4.73 -16.37 0.50
N LYS A 10 4.84 -15.90 -0.74
CA LYS A 10 5.91 -14.98 -1.17
C LYS A 10 5.45 -13.52 -1.05
N ALA A 11 6.40 -12.58 -1.08
CA ALA A 11 6.09 -11.16 -1.19
C ALA A 11 5.47 -10.83 -2.56
N TRP A 12 4.60 -9.82 -2.64
CA TRP A 12 3.87 -9.48 -3.86
C TRP A 12 4.22 -8.08 -4.40
N SER A 13 4.09 -7.05 -3.58
CA SER A 13 4.19 -5.65 -3.98
C SER A 13 5.47 -4.95 -3.52
N TYR A 14 6.18 -5.54 -2.55
CA TYR A 14 7.31 -4.93 -1.86
C TYR A 14 6.94 -3.69 -1.03
N ILE A 15 5.65 -3.45 -0.80
CA ILE A 15 5.13 -2.40 0.08
C ILE A 15 4.60 -3.11 1.33
N LEU A 16 5.09 -2.72 2.51
CA LEU A 16 4.89 -3.46 3.76
C LEU A 16 3.43 -3.87 4.01
N TRP A 17 2.49 -2.92 4.03
CA TRP A 17 1.09 -3.23 4.35
C TRP A 17 0.33 -3.93 3.22
N ASN A 18 0.69 -3.69 1.95
CA ASN A 18 0.13 -4.46 0.83
C ASN A 18 0.59 -5.92 0.90
N ASP A 19 1.85 -6.16 1.27
CA ASP A 19 2.38 -7.51 1.42
C ASP A 19 1.80 -8.22 2.65
N VAL A 20 1.52 -7.50 3.75
CA VAL A 20 0.77 -8.06 4.87
C VAL A 20 -0.65 -8.41 4.45
N GLU A 21 -1.36 -7.55 3.72
CA GLU A 21 -2.70 -7.83 3.21
C GLU A 21 -2.72 -9.07 2.30
N HIS A 22 -1.73 -9.20 1.40
CA HIS A 22 -1.50 -10.40 0.61
C HIS A 22 -1.27 -11.64 1.49
N VAL A 23 -0.44 -11.54 2.52
CA VAL A 23 -0.21 -12.63 3.48
C VAL A 23 -1.53 -13.05 4.14
N LEU A 24 -2.39 -12.11 4.54
CA LEU A 24 -3.70 -12.42 5.11
C LEU A 24 -4.59 -13.19 4.11
N SER A 25 -4.70 -12.73 2.87
CA SER A 25 -5.46 -13.45 1.83
C SER A 25 -4.93 -14.88 1.61
N GLN A 26 -3.60 -15.05 1.60
CA GLN A 26 -2.98 -16.36 1.43
C GLN A 26 -3.13 -17.24 2.68
N LEU A 27 -3.15 -16.68 3.89
CA LEU A 27 -3.47 -17.42 5.12
C LEU A 27 -4.89 -17.98 5.09
N LEU A 28 -5.86 -17.25 4.52
CA LEU A 28 -7.19 -17.81 4.29
C LEU A 28 -7.14 -19.00 3.34
N ILE A 29 -6.39 -18.90 2.23
CA ILE A 29 -6.20 -20.01 1.30
C ILE A 29 -5.59 -21.22 2.03
N ALA A 30 -4.62 -21.01 2.92
CA ALA A 30 -4.04 -22.07 3.73
C ALA A 30 -5.10 -22.76 4.61
N GLU A 31 -5.97 -22.00 5.29
CA GLU A 31 -7.08 -22.56 6.06
C GLU A 31 -8.08 -23.33 5.20
N LEU A 32 -8.47 -22.80 4.04
CA LEU A 32 -9.43 -23.42 3.13
C LEU A 32 -8.93 -24.73 2.52
N THR A 33 -7.60 -24.87 2.40
CA THR A 33 -6.96 -26.04 1.78
C THR A 33 -6.34 -27.01 2.80
N GLY A 34 -6.39 -26.67 4.09
CA GLY A 34 -5.76 -27.46 5.15
C GLY A 34 -4.23 -27.56 5.00
N ARG A 35 -3.60 -26.48 4.53
CA ARG A 35 -2.15 -26.40 4.32
C ARG A 35 -1.49 -25.63 5.45
N THR A 36 -0.29 -26.04 5.85
CA THR A 36 0.54 -25.30 6.80
C THR A 36 1.14 -24.07 6.09
N PRO A 37 0.87 -22.83 6.54
CA PRO A 37 1.41 -21.65 5.91
C PRO A 37 2.89 -21.43 6.27
N VAL A 38 3.71 -21.02 5.30
CA VAL A 38 5.10 -20.61 5.48
C VAL A 38 5.29 -19.29 4.74
N VAL A 39 5.69 -18.22 5.42
CA VAL A 39 5.87 -16.90 4.78
C VAL A 39 7.34 -16.68 4.49
N TYR A 40 7.67 -16.29 3.26
CA TYR A 40 9.03 -15.93 2.87
C TYR A 40 9.04 -14.66 2.05
N TRP A 41 9.64 -13.61 2.60
CA TRP A 41 9.90 -12.37 1.89
C TRP A 41 11.39 -12.27 1.54
N PRO A 42 11.74 -12.18 0.25
CA PRO A 42 13.13 -12.21 -0.17
C PRO A 42 13.93 -10.96 0.28
N THR A 43 15.24 -11.04 0.14
CA THR A 43 16.22 -10.09 0.69
C THR A 43 16.19 -8.71 0.04
N TYR A 44 15.61 -8.59 -1.16
CA TYR A 44 15.43 -7.34 -1.89
C TYR A 44 14.09 -6.66 -1.63
N CYS A 45 13.23 -7.18 -0.73
CA CYS A 45 12.05 -6.45 -0.25
C CYS A 45 12.47 -5.07 0.31
N LEU A 46 11.63 -4.04 0.11
CA LEU A 46 11.98 -2.62 0.28
C LEU A 46 12.59 -2.27 1.65
N HIS A 47 12.20 -3.02 2.69
CA HIS A 47 12.67 -2.82 4.07
C HIS A 47 13.61 -3.93 4.57
N ASN A 48 14.05 -4.83 3.70
CA ASN A 48 15.07 -5.83 3.98
C ASN A 48 16.42 -5.32 3.45
N GLY A 49 17.49 -5.57 4.17
CA GLY A 49 18.84 -5.33 3.68
C GLY A 49 19.87 -6.31 4.21
N PHE A 50 19.42 -7.41 4.80
CA PHE A 50 20.28 -8.52 5.16
C PHE A 50 20.16 -9.62 4.10
N ILE A 51 21.30 -10.00 3.52
CA ILE A 51 21.39 -11.14 2.63
C ILE A 51 21.03 -12.40 3.43
N ASN A 52 20.27 -13.31 2.82
CA ASN A 52 19.81 -14.60 3.36
C ASN A 52 18.90 -14.52 4.61
N THR A 53 18.14 -13.44 4.80
CA THR A 53 17.13 -13.35 5.87
C THR A 53 15.73 -13.22 5.30
N ASN A 54 14.77 -13.89 5.96
CA ASN A 54 13.34 -13.74 5.67
C ASN A 54 12.89 -12.34 6.09
N GLY A 55 12.49 -11.51 5.12
CA GLY A 55 12.10 -10.12 5.35
C GLY A 55 10.87 -9.98 6.25
N PHE A 56 9.99 -10.97 6.29
CA PHE A 56 8.82 -11.00 7.18
C PHE A 56 9.26 -11.09 8.64
N GLU A 57 10.22 -11.97 8.93
CA GLU A 57 10.71 -12.24 10.27
C GLU A 57 11.57 -11.13 10.88
N LEU A 58 11.92 -10.10 10.09
CA LEU A 58 12.53 -8.86 10.62
C LEU A 58 11.55 -8.05 11.48
N TYR A 59 10.25 -8.27 11.31
CA TYR A 59 9.15 -7.48 11.87
C TYR A 59 8.14 -8.32 12.65
N PHE A 60 7.89 -9.54 12.19
CA PHE A 60 6.84 -10.41 12.72
C PHE A 60 7.42 -11.74 13.21
N GLU A 61 6.74 -12.39 14.15
CA GLU A 61 7.02 -13.79 14.47
C GLU A 61 6.54 -14.71 13.33
N PRO A 62 7.19 -15.87 13.10
CA PRO A 62 6.73 -16.85 12.11
C PRO A 62 5.27 -17.25 12.32
N VAL A 63 4.55 -17.49 11.21
CA VAL A 63 3.14 -17.92 11.25
C VAL A 63 2.97 -19.43 11.48
N SER A 64 4.07 -20.19 11.42
CA SER A 64 4.19 -21.60 11.77
C SER A 64 5.61 -21.92 12.21
N GLU A 65 5.83 -23.13 12.72
CA GLU A 65 7.16 -23.63 13.13
C GLU A 65 8.09 -23.96 11.95
N TYR A 66 7.60 -23.83 10.70
CA TYR A 66 8.34 -24.21 9.50
C TYR A 66 8.94 -23.00 8.79
N SER A 67 10.14 -23.18 8.26
CA SER A 67 10.87 -22.21 7.45
C SER A 67 10.83 -22.57 5.96
N ILE A 68 11.33 -21.66 5.11
CA ILE A 68 11.50 -21.96 3.68
C ILE A 68 12.42 -23.17 3.44
N PHE A 69 13.38 -23.42 4.33
CA PHE A 69 14.31 -24.55 4.21
C PHE A 69 13.64 -25.89 4.51
N ASP A 70 12.56 -25.89 5.29
CA ASP A 70 11.79 -27.10 5.58
C ASP A 70 10.84 -27.49 4.43
N VAL A 71 10.56 -26.55 3.52
CA VAL A 71 9.73 -26.78 2.32
C VAL A 71 10.56 -26.97 1.04
N ALA A 72 11.83 -26.62 1.05
CA ALA A 72 12.78 -26.82 -0.07
C ALA A 72 13.36 -28.24 -0.04
N LYS A 73 12.52 -29.25 -0.28
CA LYS A 73 12.90 -30.67 -0.24
C LYS A 73 12.75 -31.34 -1.59
N SER A 74 13.73 -32.13 -2.00
CA SER A 74 13.72 -32.82 -3.30
C SER A 74 12.64 -33.91 -3.41
N GLU A 75 12.13 -34.41 -2.28
CA GLU A 75 11.00 -35.35 -2.26
C GLU A 75 9.61 -34.69 -2.39
N TYR A 76 9.53 -33.35 -2.37
CA TYR A 76 8.28 -32.63 -2.48
C TYR A 76 7.95 -32.28 -3.93
N THR A 77 6.65 -32.22 -4.24
CA THR A 77 6.15 -31.67 -5.50
C THR A 77 5.68 -30.23 -5.31
N TYR A 78 5.84 -29.40 -6.34
CA TYR A 78 5.60 -27.96 -6.28
C TYR A 78 4.55 -27.49 -7.28
N TYR A 79 3.81 -26.45 -6.90
CA TYR A 79 2.89 -25.74 -7.78
C TYR A 79 2.89 -24.24 -7.47
N PRO A 80 2.86 -23.32 -8.46
CA PRO A 80 2.92 -23.54 -9.91
C PRO A 80 4.16 -24.30 -10.40
N PRO A 81 4.14 -24.95 -11.59
CA PRO A 81 5.26 -25.77 -12.10
C PRO A 81 6.56 -25.01 -12.41
N VAL A 82 6.55 -23.68 -12.31
CA VAL A 82 7.77 -22.86 -12.39
C VAL A 82 8.64 -23.02 -11.15
N TRP A 83 8.06 -23.47 -10.03
CA TRP A 83 8.75 -23.63 -8.76
C TRP A 83 9.28 -25.06 -8.60
N ASP A 84 10.47 -25.16 -8.01
CA ASP A 84 11.15 -26.39 -7.59
C ASP A 84 11.95 -26.12 -6.30
N GLU A 85 12.59 -27.14 -5.74
CA GLU A 85 13.39 -27.03 -4.52
C GLU A 85 14.56 -26.02 -4.61
N ASP A 86 15.12 -25.82 -5.82
CA ASP A 86 16.33 -25.03 -6.04
C ASP A 86 16.02 -23.54 -6.18
N ASN A 87 14.82 -23.20 -6.63
CA ASN A 87 14.46 -21.83 -6.99
C ASN A 87 13.53 -21.12 -5.99
N LEU A 88 13.09 -21.77 -4.90
CA LEU A 88 12.17 -21.16 -3.91
C LEU A 88 12.67 -19.84 -3.29
N LEU A 89 13.98 -19.62 -3.23
CA LEU A 89 14.57 -18.38 -2.70
C LEU A 89 14.50 -17.20 -3.68
N MET A 90 14.21 -17.44 -4.97
CA MET A 90 14.19 -16.42 -6.03
C MET A 90 12.80 -15.77 -6.20
N ASP A 91 12.68 -14.71 -7.00
CA ASP A 91 11.37 -14.23 -7.48
C ASP A 91 10.96 -14.95 -8.76
N ASP A 92 9.67 -14.99 -9.07
CA ASP A 92 9.22 -15.31 -10.42
C ASP A 92 9.03 -14.01 -11.22
N PRO A 93 9.92 -13.69 -12.17
CA PRO A 93 9.79 -12.48 -13.00
C PRO A 93 8.57 -12.50 -13.93
N ASP A 94 7.96 -13.67 -14.12
CA ASP A 94 6.83 -13.91 -15.01
C ASP A 94 5.50 -14.11 -14.26
N ARG A 95 5.47 -13.96 -12.93
CA ARG A 95 4.27 -14.14 -12.09
C ARG A 95 3.08 -13.30 -12.56
N ASP A 96 3.37 -12.14 -13.13
CA ASP A 96 2.39 -11.18 -13.62
C ASP A 96 1.66 -11.62 -14.90
N LYS A 97 2.14 -12.68 -15.55
CA LYS A 97 1.40 -13.36 -16.63
C LYS A 97 0.24 -14.21 -16.08
N LEU A 98 0.17 -14.43 -14.75
CA LEU A 98 -0.85 -15.21 -14.03
C LEU A 98 -1.01 -16.66 -14.50
N VAL A 99 -0.04 -17.18 -15.26
CA VAL A 99 -0.07 -18.57 -15.74
C VAL A 99 -0.02 -19.51 -14.53
N TYR A 100 -0.94 -20.48 -14.49
CA TYR A 100 -1.11 -21.44 -13.39
C TYR A 100 -1.51 -20.82 -12.03
N ARG A 101 -1.96 -19.57 -12.01
CA ARG A 101 -2.27 -18.83 -10.77
C ARG A 101 -3.73 -18.41 -10.67
N ASN A 102 -4.62 -19.19 -11.27
CA ASN A 102 -6.04 -18.99 -11.04
C ASN A 102 -6.42 -19.52 -9.64
N ILE A 103 -7.43 -18.90 -9.01
CA ILE A 103 -7.84 -19.21 -7.64
C ILE A 103 -8.33 -20.67 -7.49
N GLY A 104 -9.07 -21.20 -8.45
CA GLY A 104 -9.62 -22.55 -8.41
C GLY A 104 -8.55 -23.65 -8.47
N ASP A 105 -7.50 -23.42 -9.25
CA ASP A 105 -6.33 -24.28 -9.36
C ASP A 105 -5.62 -24.32 -8.00
N ILE A 106 -5.27 -23.14 -7.46
CA ILE A 106 -4.58 -23.02 -6.17
C ILE A 106 -5.34 -23.75 -5.05
N LEU A 107 -6.67 -23.59 -5.01
CA LEU A 107 -7.52 -24.24 -4.00
C LEU A 107 -7.66 -25.76 -4.15
N SER A 108 -7.42 -26.32 -5.35
CA SER A 108 -7.63 -27.74 -5.64
C SER A 108 -6.35 -28.57 -5.74
N ARG A 109 -5.18 -27.91 -5.72
CA ARG A 109 -3.87 -28.55 -5.85
C ARG A 109 -3.57 -29.56 -4.75
N LYS A 110 -2.89 -30.64 -5.14
CA LYS A 110 -2.54 -31.79 -4.29
C LYS A 110 -1.05 -31.86 -3.97
N GLU A 111 -0.26 -31.05 -4.65
CA GLU A 111 1.18 -30.92 -4.52
C GLU A 111 1.54 -30.59 -3.07
N ASN A 112 2.66 -31.14 -2.59
CA ASN A 112 3.17 -30.88 -1.24
C ASN A 112 3.29 -29.39 -0.97
N VAL A 113 3.90 -28.63 -1.88
CA VAL A 113 4.09 -27.18 -1.72
C VAL A 113 3.32 -26.43 -2.80
N VAL A 114 2.36 -25.62 -2.39
CA VAL A 114 1.72 -24.62 -3.25
C VAL A 114 2.32 -23.26 -2.94
N VAL A 115 2.67 -22.48 -3.96
CA VAL A 115 3.33 -21.18 -3.84
C VAL A 115 2.32 -20.07 -4.15
N GLY A 116 2.05 -19.23 -3.14
CA GLY A 116 1.20 -18.04 -3.22
C GLY A 116 2.03 -16.78 -3.42
N ASP A 117 2.26 -16.41 -4.68
CA ASP A 117 3.09 -15.29 -5.12
C ASP A 117 2.32 -14.22 -5.92
N VAL A 118 0.98 -14.35 -5.96
CA VAL A 118 0.07 -13.34 -6.50
C VAL A 118 -1.06 -13.02 -5.53
N TYR A 119 -1.53 -11.79 -5.60
CA TYR A 119 -2.60 -11.31 -4.74
C TYR A 119 -3.98 -11.83 -5.18
N PHE A 120 -4.76 -12.28 -4.21
CA PHE A 120 -6.20 -12.52 -4.35
C PHE A 120 -6.95 -11.64 -3.38
N ASP A 121 -7.98 -10.98 -3.87
CA ASP A 121 -8.86 -10.18 -3.05
C ASP A 121 -9.76 -11.11 -2.21
N LEU A 122 -10.01 -10.79 -0.94
CA LEU A 122 -10.88 -11.61 -0.10
C LEU A 122 -12.31 -11.73 -0.65
N TYR A 123 -12.79 -10.74 -1.43
CA TYR A 123 -14.07 -10.86 -2.12
C TYR A 123 -14.11 -12.06 -3.08
N ASP A 124 -12.98 -12.40 -3.71
CA ASP A 124 -12.87 -13.55 -4.62
C ASP A 124 -12.81 -14.89 -3.86
N LEU A 125 -12.38 -14.85 -2.58
CA LEU A 125 -12.22 -16.03 -1.73
C LEU A 125 -13.50 -16.39 -0.95
N ILE A 126 -14.36 -15.42 -0.65
CA ILE A 126 -15.62 -15.61 0.10
C ILE A 126 -16.48 -16.78 -0.43
N PRO A 127 -16.69 -16.94 -1.76
CA PRO A 127 -17.50 -18.04 -2.28
C PRO A 127 -16.97 -19.46 -1.95
N TYR A 128 -15.69 -19.58 -1.60
CA TYR A 128 -15.04 -20.84 -1.28
C TYR A 128 -15.03 -21.17 0.23
N ILE A 129 -15.46 -20.23 1.08
CA ILE A 129 -15.55 -20.44 2.53
C ILE A 129 -16.75 -21.34 2.84
N LYS A 130 -16.48 -22.49 3.45
CA LYS A 130 -17.49 -23.48 3.83
C LYS A 130 -18.00 -23.25 5.26
N LYS A 131 -19.18 -23.79 5.57
CA LYS A 131 -19.89 -23.62 6.88
C LYS A 131 -19.09 -24.06 8.10
N ASP A 132 -18.13 -24.96 7.91
CA ASP A 132 -17.23 -25.49 8.94
C ASP A 132 -15.98 -24.63 9.16
N ASN A 133 -15.73 -23.63 8.31
CA ASN A 133 -14.63 -22.68 8.50
C ASN A 133 -15.07 -21.53 9.42
N PRO A 134 -14.25 -21.11 10.40
CA PRO A 134 -14.58 -20.01 11.32
C PRO A 134 -14.92 -18.67 10.63
N ALA A 135 -14.39 -18.43 9.43
CA ALA A 135 -14.65 -17.23 8.64
C ALA A 135 -16.00 -17.24 7.91
N TYR A 136 -16.78 -18.34 8.00
CA TYR A 136 -18.06 -18.44 7.30
C TYR A 136 -19.06 -17.40 7.80
N GLY A 137 -19.63 -16.62 6.86
CA GLY A 137 -20.59 -15.57 7.17
C GLY A 137 -19.98 -14.26 7.68
N MET A 138 -18.65 -14.19 7.82
CA MET A 138 -17.95 -12.93 8.14
C MET A 138 -17.92 -11.99 6.94
N THR A 139 -17.97 -10.69 7.20
CA THR A 139 -17.65 -9.65 6.21
C THR A 139 -16.15 -9.63 5.91
N VAL A 140 -15.73 -9.06 4.78
CA VAL A 140 -14.30 -8.94 4.40
C VAL A 140 -13.43 -8.35 5.52
N ASN A 141 -13.89 -7.28 6.17
CA ASN A 141 -13.16 -6.65 7.27
C ASN A 141 -13.02 -7.58 8.48
N GLN A 142 -14.08 -8.34 8.80
CA GLN A 142 -14.04 -9.33 9.88
C GLN A 142 -13.08 -10.47 9.56
N ILE A 143 -13.01 -10.92 8.29
CA ILE A 143 -12.07 -11.97 7.85
C ILE A 143 -10.63 -11.46 7.98
N TYR A 144 -10.31 -10.27 7.46
CA TYR A 144 -8.99 -9.68 7.62
C TYR A 144 -8.61 -9.54 9.10
N SER A 145 -9.52 -9.04 9.94
CA SER A 145 -9.27 -8.87 11.37
C SER A 145 -9.05 -10.21 12.07
N TYR A 146 -9.87 -11.23 11.77
CA TYR A 146 -9.71 -12.59 12.28
C TYR A 146 -8.32 -13.16 11.95
N LEU A 147 -7.92 -13.10 10.68
CA LEU A 147 -6.62 -13.63 10.22
C LEU A 147 -5.45 -12.85 10.84
N PHE A 148 -5.57 -11.52 10.92
CA PHE A 148 -4.57 -10.66 11.52
C PHE A 148 -4.34 -11.02 12.99
N HIS A 149 -5.42 -11.09 13.77
CA HIS A 149 -5.36 -11.44 15.19
C HIS A 149 -4.95 -12.90 15.43
N LYS A 150 -5.17 -13.80 14.47
CA LYS A 150 -4.75 -15.19 14.60
C LYS A 150 -3.26 -15.39 14.32
N TYR A 151 -2.75 -14.80 13.23
CA TYR A 151 -1.41 -15.15 12.71
C TYR A 151 -0.36 -14.05 12.88
N ILE A 152 -0.75 -12.77 12.87
CA ILE A 152 0.23 -11.68 12.85
C ILE A 152 0.63 -11.32 14.28
N ARG A 153 1.93 -11.42 14.56
CA ARG A 153 2.54 -11.09 15.85
C ARG A 153 3.78 -10.27 15.59
N LEU A 154 3.90 -9.10 16.21
CA LEU A 154 5.13 -8.29 16.10
C LEU A 154 6.26 -8.86 16.94
N LYS A 155 7.50 -8.60 16.51
CA LYS A 155 8.68 -8.81 17.35
C LYS A 155 8.65 -7.94 18.62
N GLN A 156 9.18 -8.49 19.70
CA GLN A 156 9.14 -7.84 21.04
C GLN A 156 9.86 -6.49 21.10
N ASP A 157 10.94 -6.31 20.34
CA ASP A 157 11.67 -5.03 20.27
C ASP A 157 10.78 -3.91 19.70
N ILE A 158 9.97 -4.22 18.68
CA ILE A 158 9.03 -3.28 18.06
C ILE A 158 7.86 -2.99 19.00
N ILE A 159 7.31 -4.01 19.66
CA ILE A 159 6.23 -3.85 20.65
C ILE A 159 6.69 -2.92 21.79
N ALA A 160 7.91 -3.09 22.29
CA ALA A 160 8.47 -2.24 23.33
C ALA A 160 8.56 -0.76 22.89
N GLU A 161 8.99 -0.49 21.65
CA GLU A 161 9.06 0.86 21.10
C GLU A 161 7.67 1.51 20.98
N ILE A 162 6.67 0.76 20.50
CA ILE A 162 5.28 1.21 20.38
C ILE A 162 4.71 1.55 21.76
N ASN A 163 4.80 0.62 22.72
CA ASN A 163 4.27 0.80 24.06
C ASN A 163 4.95 1.94 24.80
N GLY A 164 6.27 2.10 24.63
CA GLY A 164 7.03 3.21 25.19
C GLY A 164 6.54 4.56 24.65
N PHE A 165 6.31 4.66 23.35
CA PHE A 165 5.77 5.88 22.75
C PHE A 165 4.35 6.17 23.22
N TYR A 166 3.46 5.17 23.17
CA TYR A 166 2.07 5.33 23.58
C TYR A 166 1.95 5.86 25.01
N ARG A 167 2.65 5.22 25.96
CA ARG A 167 2.64 5.62 27.38
C ARG A 167 3.23 7.00 27.65
N SER A 168 4.18 7.45 26.82
CA SER A 168 4.87 8.72 27.05
C SER A 168 4.14 9.91 26.45
N TRP A 169 3.33 9.68 25.41
CA TRP A 169 2.80 10.78 24.59
C TRP A 169 1.28 10.71 24.36
N LEU A 170 0.68 9.51 24.36
CA LEU A 170 -0.72 9.32 23.94
C LEU A 170 -1.66 8.84 25.05
N SER A 171 -1.17 8.08 26.06
CA SER A 171 -2.05 7.50 27.09
C SER A 171 -2.69 8.50 28.03
N ASP A 172 -2.08 9.67 28.16
CA ASP A 172 -2.50 10.69 29.10
C ASP A 172 -3.45 11.67 28.40
N GLU A 173 -4.43 12.21 29.12
CA GLU A 173 -5.30 13.31 28.67
C GLU A 173 -6.35 12.94 27.60
N GLY A 174 -7.45 12.33 28.05
CA GLY A 174 -8.71 12.24 27.29
C GLY A 174 -8.63 11.44 25.97
N PRO A 175 -9.70 11.47 25.15
CA PRO A 175 -9.72 10.71 23.91
C PRO A 175 -8.75 11.27 22.87
N VAL A 176 -8.10 10.35 22.14
CA VAL A 176 -7.09 10.65 21.12
C VAL A 176 -7.64 10.37 19.72
N LEU A 177 -7.40 11.31 18.81
CA LEU A 177 -7.72 11.15 17.38
C LEU A 177 -6.45 10.88 16.58
N ALA A 178 -6.34 9.71 15.97
CA ALA A 178 -5.34 9.45 14.96
C ALA A 178 -5.77 10.00 13.60
N VAL A 179 -4.86 10.66 12.88
CA VAL A 179 -5.11 11.22 11.55
C VAL A 179 -3.98 10.83 10.62
N HIS A 180 -4.28 10.06 9.57
CA HIS A 180 -3.31 9.74 8.52
C HIS A 180 -3.52 10.61 7.28
N VAL A 181 -2.53 11.45 6.98
CA VAL A 181 -2.58 12.43 5.88
C VAL A 181 -1.37 12.26 4.98
N CYS A 182 -1.60 11.92 3.72
CA CYS A 182 -0.55 11.88 2.70
C CYS A 182 -0.43 13.25 2.02
N ALA A 183 0.79 13.61 1.57
CA ALA A 183 0.92 14.72 0.63
C ALA A 183 0.24 14.36 -0.70
N PRO A 184 -0.48 15.31 -1.33
CA PRO A 184 -0.99 15.09 -2.68
C PRO A 184 0.16 14.96 -3.68
N GLU A 185 0.07 14.00 -4.59
CA GLU A 185 0.95 13.95 -5.75
C GLU A 185 0.70 15.20 -6.64
N LYS A 186 1.78 15.85 -7.09
CA LYS A 186 1.78 17.16 -7.79
C LYS A 186 0.96 17.16 -9.10
N ASP A 187 0.71 15.99 -9.68
CA ASP A 187 0.08 15.83 -11.01
C ASP A 187 -1.44 15.53 -10.99
N TYR A 188 -2.07 15.55 -9.81
CA TYR A 188 -3.48 15.18 -9.67
C TYR A 188 -4.35 16.33 -9.15
N GLU A 189 -5.59 16.38 -9.63
CA GLU A 189 -6.66 17.23 -9.08
C GLU A 189 -7.62 16.36 -8.27
N TYR A 190 -8.00 16.86 -7.10
CA TYR A 190 -8.74 16.12 -6.07
C TYR A 190 -10.13 16.74 -5.93
N ASN A 191 -11.19 15.95 -6.15
CA ASN A 191 -12.53 16.34 -5.73
C ASN A 191 -12.85 15.67 -4.39
N ALA A 192 -13.37 16.47 -3.47
CA ALA A 192 -13.57 16.10 -2.08
C ALA A 192 -15.05 16.09 -1.71
N GLU A 193 -15.89 15.65 -2.63
CA GLU A 193 -17.31 15.46 -2.37
C GLU A 193 -17.50 14.10 -1.71
N SER A 194 -18.26 14.09 -0.63
CA SER A 194 -18.53 12.98 0.29
C SER A 194 -19.50 11.94 -0.29
N GLY A 195 -19.16 10.66 -0.15
CA GLY A 195 -19.88 9.51 -0.70
C GLY A 195 -19.04 8.66 -1.67
N ARG A 196 -18.64 7.45 -1.23
CA ARG A 196 -18.05 6.43 -2.11
C ARG A 196 -18.92 6.28 -3.36
N VAL A 197 -18.35 6.49 -4.54
CA VAL A 197 -18.93 5.94 -5.76
C VAL A 197 -18.61 4.45 -5.76
N GLU A 198 -19.64 3.62 -5.78
CA GLU A 198 -19.52 2.16 -5.85
C GLU A 198 -18.59 1.78 -7.03
N GLY A 199 -17.48 1.10 -6.75
CA GLY A 199 -16.50 0.68 -7.76
C GLY A 199 -15.16 1.43 -7.78
N SER A 200 -14.94 2.46 -6.95
CA SER A 200 -13.66 3.18 -6.88
C SER A 200 -12.66 2.53 -5.90
N ARG A 201 -12.32 1.25 -6.09
CA ARG A 201 -11.10 0.68 -5.51
C ARG A 201 -9.93 1.12 -6.39
N PHE A 202 -9.04 1.95 -5.85
CA PHE A 202 -7.76 2.22 -6.51
C PHE A 202 -6.82 1.09 -6.13
N TYR A 203 -6.57 0.23 -7.10
CA TYR A 203 -5.35 -0.55 -7.10
C TYR A 203 -4.20 0.44 -7.38
N PRO A 204 -3.16 0.55 -6.53
CA PRO A 204 -1.93 1.20 -6.96
C PRO A 204 -1.54 0.54 -8.28
N LYS A 205 -1.22 1.33 -9.31
CA LYS A 205 -0.84 0.84 -10.64
C LYS A 205 0.41 -0.06 -10.57
N GLY A 206 0.24 -1.32 -10.19
CA GLY A 206 0.64 -2.41 -11.06
C GLY A 206 -0.55 -2.68 -11.97
N TYR A 207 -0.31 -2.91 -13.26
CA TYR A 207 -1.31 -3.52 -14.14
C TYR A 207 -2.46 -2.63 -14.64
N GLN A 208 -2.11 -1.62 -15.44
CA GLN A 208 -2.80 -1.44 -16.73
C GLN A 208 -1.77 -1.17 -17.81
N ASN A 209 -1.44 -2.22 -18.57
CA ASN A 209 -0.99 -2.04 -19.95
C ASN A 209 -2.20 -1.46 -20.71
N SER A 210 -2.32 -0.13 -20.81
CA SER A 210 -3.31 0.46 -21.69
C SER A 210 -2.88 0.24 -23.15
N LYS A 211 -3.24 -0.93 -23.70
CA LYS A 211 -3.43 -1.07 -25.14
C LYS A 211 -4.90 -0.76 -25.41
N ASP A 212 -5.09 0.29 -26.20
CA ASP A 212 -6.33 0.70 -26.86
C ASP A 212 -7.55 0.94 -25.97
N ASP A 213 -7.84 2.23 -25.74
CA ASP A 213 -9.23 2.64 -25.61
C ASP A 213 -9.48 3.80 -26.58
N LYS A 214 -10.06 3.44 -27.72
CA LYS A 214 -10.50 4.38 -28.77
C LYS A 214 -11.88 4.92 -28.38
N LEU A 215 -12.03 6.21 -28.66
CA LEU A 215 -13.29 6.98 -28.74
C LEU A 215 -14.04 7.25 -27.44
N GLN A 216 -13.98 8.52 -26.99
CA GLN A 216 -15.22 9.28 -26.81
C GLN A 216 -15.11 10.69 -27.40
N THR A 217 -16.18 11.09 -28.06
CA THR A 217 -16.38 12.23 -28.94
C THR A 217 -16.20 13.59 -28.24
N ARG A 218 -15.58 14.52 -28.95
CA ARG A 218 -15.24 15.87 -28.49
C ARG A 218 -16.46 16.79 -28.49
N PHE A 219 -17.03 17.06 -27.31
CA PHE A 219 -17.76 18.32 -27.11
C PHE A 219 -16.75 19.42 -26.71
N LYS A 220 -16.58 20.42 -27.58
CA LYS A 220 -15.80 21.63 -27.28
C LYS A 220 -16.69 22.59 -26.49
N ILE A 221 -16.39 22.80 -25.21
CA ILE A 221 -16.93 23.93 -24.45
C ILE A 221 -16.01 25.15 -24.67
N PRO A 222 -16.53 26.36 -24.94
CA PRO A 222 -15.73 27.56 -25.18
C PRO A 222 -14.90 28.00 -23.96
N LEU A 223 -13.71 28.48 -24.25
CA LEU A 223 -12.58 28.71 -23.34
C LEU A 223 -12.68 30.06 -22.57
N PHE A 224 -13.84 30.45 -22.04
CA PHE A 224 -13.98 31.78 -21.40
C PHE A 224 -14.60 31.82 -20.01
N TRP A 225 -14.85 30.68 -19.38
CA TRP A 225 -15.27 30.63 -17.98
C TRP A 225 -14.56 29.48 -17.25
N ARG A 226 -13.52 29.81 -16.46
CA ARG A 226 -13.12 29.14 -15.20
C ARG A 226 -11.78 29.69 -14.70
N LYS A 227 -11.81 30.83 -14.00
CA LYS A 227 -11.00 30.95 -12.78
C LYS A 227 -11.74 30.15 -11.71
N ARG A 228 -11.42 28.88 -11.56
CA ARG A 228 -11.84 28.07 -10.40
C ARG A 228 -10.61 27.91 -9.53
N GLU A 229 -10.65 28.44 -8.31
CA GLU A 229 -9.64 28.16 -7.30
C GLU A 229 -9.55 26.64 -7.13
N ILE A 230 -8.33 26.11 -7.22
CA ILE A 230 -8.05 24.71 -6.96
C ILE A 230 -8.10 24.54 -5.44
N LEU A 231 -9.06 23.76 -4.92
CA LEU A 231 -9.11 23.39 -3.51
C LEU A 231 -7.86 22.55 -3.16
N LYS A 232 -7.21 22.84 -2.02
CA LYS A 232 -6.09 22.02 -1.52
C LYS A 232 -6.60 20.61 -1.18
N ALA A 233 -5.96 19.57 -1.72
CA ALA A 233 -6.37 18.17 -1.59
C ALA A 233 -6.67 17.70 -0.14
N ASN A 234 -5.93 18.24 0.83
CA ASN A 234 -6.04 17.88 2.24
C ASN A 234 -6.99 18.78 3.05
N ALA A 235 -7.62 19.79 2.43
CA ALA A 235 -8.59 20.66 3.09
C ALA A 235 -9.74 19.93 3.81
N PRO A 236 -10.32 18.83 3.27
CA PRO A 236 -11.43 18.12 3.91
C PRO A 236 -11.08 17.53 5.28
N TYR A 237 -9.82 17.13 5.48
CA TYR A 237 -9.36 16.58 6.76
C TYR A 237 -9.61 17.55 7.91
N HIS A 238 -9.40 18.85 7.69
CA HIS A 238 -9.62 19.84 8.75
C HIS A 238 -11.09 19.95 9.17
N GLY A 239 -12.01 19.86 8.21
CA GLY A 239 -13.44 19.87 8.50
C GLY A 239 -13.85 18.63 9.31
N GLU A 240 -13.31 17.46 8.95
CA GLU A 240 -13.57 16.21 9.66
C GLU A 240 -12.93 16.20 11.05
N ILE A 241 -11.66 16.58 11.18
CA ILE A 241 -10.97 16.69 12.48
C ILE A 241 -11.75 17.58 13.44
N LYS A 242 -12.22 18.75 12.97
CA LYS A 242 -13.01 19.66 13.80
C LYS A 242 -14.27 18.99 14.35
N LYS A 243 -14.98 18.17 13.56
CA LYS A 243 -16.17 17.44 14.04
C LYS A 243 -15.84 16.53 15.21
N TYR A 244 -14.72 15.81 15.17
CA TYR A 244 -14.31 14.94 16.28
C TYR A 244 -13.84 15.75 17.48
N VAL A 245 -13.01 16.78 17.27
CA VAL A 245 -12.52 17.67 18.33
C VAL A 245 -13.68 18.29 19.10
N ASP A 246 -14.64 18.88 18.40
CA ASP A 246 -15.79 19.56 19.01
C ASP A 246 -16.74 18.57 19.68
N LYS A 247 -16.95 17.38 19.10
CA LYS A 247 -17.93 16.39 19.61
C LYS A 247 -17.41 15.57 20.79
N TYR A 248 -16.13 15.21 20.79
CA TYR A 248 -15.55 14.25 21.73
C TYR A 248 -14.49 14.86 22.64
N ASP A 249 -14.32 16.18 22.62
CA ASP A 249 -13.34 16.91 23.43
C ASP A 249 -11.90 16.37 23.27
N ILE A 250 -11.51 16.09 22.02
CA ILE A 250 -10.19 15.54 21.69
C ILE A 250 -9.11 16.50 22.18
N LYS A 251 -8.17 15.99 22.98
CA LYS A 251 -7.02 16.76 23.48
C LYS A 251 -5.77 16.57 22.63
N LYS A 252 -5.62 15.38 22.04
CA LYS A 252 -4.44 14.99 21.27
C LYS A 252 -4.83 14.46 19.90
N ILE A 253 -4.10 14.92 18.90
CA ILE A 253 -4.18 14.47 17.52
C ILE A 253 -2.86 13.78 17.19
N PHE A 254 -2.90 12.46 17.05
CA PHE A 254 -1.76 11.69 16.58
C PHE A 254 -1.68 11.77 15.05
N LEU A 255 -0.74 12.55 14.53
CA LEU A 255 -0.60 12.78 13.10
C LEU A 255 0.39 11.80 12.47
N VAL A 256 -0.13 10.96 11.57
CA VAL A 256 0.66 10.09 10.70
C VAL A 256 0.78 10.75 9.34
N THR A 257 2.01 11.05 8.91
CA THR A 257 2.27 11.65 7.59
C THR A 257 3.70 11.39 7.14
N ASN A 258 3.85 11.17 5.84
CA ASN A 258 5.15 11.06 5.19
C ASN A 258 5.74 12.42 4.74
N SER A 259 5.06 13.54 5.02
CA SER A 259 5.43 14.88 4.52
C SER A 259 5.75 15.84 5.65
N GLN A 260 6.92 16.48 5.57
CA GLN A 260 7.30 17.51 6.54
C GLN A 260 6.43 18.77 6.40
N ALA A 261 6.04 19.13 5.17
CA ALA A 261 5.14 20.25 4.91
C ALA A 261 3.77 20.06 5.58
N VAL A 262 3.18 18.86 5.48
CA VAL A 262 1.92 18.52 6.15
C VAL A 262 2.06 18.60 7.67
N LEU A 263 3.15 18.07 8.24
CA LEU A 263 3.40 18.17 9.68
C LEU A 263 3.48 19.63 10.14
N ASN A 264 4.16 20.50 9.39
CA ASN A 264 4.30 21.91 9.72
C ASN A 264 2.94 22.65 9.65
N GLU A 265 2.14 22.39 8.61
CA GLU A 265 0.78 22.93 8.48
C GLU A 265 -0.09 22.55 9.68
N TYR A 266 -0.07 21.27 10.08
CA TYR A 266 -0.90 20.78 11.17
C TYR A 266 -0.43 21.31 12.53
N LYS A 267 0.88 21.42 12.76
CA LYS A 267 1.43 22.07 13.96
C LYS A 267 1.04 23.54 14.04
N GLN A 268 1.08 24.26 12.91
CA GLN A 268 0.66 25.66 12.88
C GLN A 268 -0.83 25.81 13.23
N LYS A 269 -1.67 24.88 12.77
CA LYS A 269 -3.13 24.96 12.93
C LYS A 269 -3.64 24.46 14.28
N TYR A 270 -3.09 23.37 14.79
CA TYR A 270 -3.59 22.68 15.99
C TYR A 270 -2.64 22.80 17.19
N GLY A 271 -1.45 23.41 17.01
CA GLY A 271 -0.53 23.73 18.10
C GLY A 271 -0.10 22.51 18.90
N SER A 272 -0.25 22.60 20.22
CA SER A 272 0.16 21.57 21.19
C SER A 272 -0.67 20.29 21.13
N MET A 273 -1.80 20.27 20.41
CA MET A 273 -2.58 19.05 20.24
C MET A 273 -1.86 18.01 19.39
N ILE A 274 -0.92 18.43 18.52
CA ILE A 274 -0.26 17.52 17.57
C ILE A 274 0.83 16.71 18.26
N VAL A 275 0.64 15.39 18.23
CA VAL A 275 1.67 14.39 18.55
C VAL A 275 2.06 13.68 17.26
N ALA A 276 3.36 13.53 17.00
CA ALA A 276 3.86 12.82 15.83
C ALA A 276 5.17 12.10 16.16
N THR A 277 5.41 10.94 15.53
CA THR A 277 6.66 10.21 15.69
C THR A 277 7.84 10.94 15.04
N LYS A 278 9.07 10.58 15.42
CA LYS A 278 10.30 11.09 14.81
C LYS A 278 10.70 10.31 13.53
N SER A 279 9.71 9.80 12.79
CA SER A 279 9.95 9.11 11.52
C SER A 279 10.54 10.05 10.48
N LYS A 280 11.36 9.49 9.58
CA LYS A 280 11.91 10.24 8.45
C LYS A 280 10.76 10.64 7.51
N ARG A 281 10.64 11.94 7.24
CA ARG A 281 9.62 12.51 6.34
C ARG A 281 10.29 13.06 5.09
N ALA A 282 9.60 12.97 3.96
CA ALA A 282 10.05 13.54 2.72
C ALA A 282 9.91 15.07 2.78
N GLU A 283 10.99 15.76 2.43
CA GLU A 283 10.95 17.17 2.04
C GLU A 283 10.46 17.28 0.59
N GLU A 284 9.90 18.44 0.19
CA GLU A 284 9.24 18.63 -1.12
C GLU A 284 10.12 18.32 -2.35
N ASP A 285 11.44 18.29 -2.17
CA ASP A 285 12.46 18.10 -3.20
C ASP A 285 13.38 16.88 -2.95
N GLU A 286 13.11 16.04 -1.95
CA GLU A 286 13.96 14.88 -1.67
C GLU A 286 13.72 13.76 -2.71
N LYS A 287 14.71 13.51 -3.58
CA LYS A 287 14.71 12.32 -4.45
C LYS A 287 14.82 11.06 -3.59
N VAL A 288 14.03 10.03 -3.91
CA VAL A 288 14.12 8.69 -3.30
C VAL A 288 15.57 8.19 -3.40
N LYS A 289 16.24 8.05 -2.26
CA LYS A 289 17.62 7.52 -2.19
C LYS A 289 17.55 6.00 -2.18
N TYR A 290 17.77 5.39 -3.35
CA TYR A 290 17.80 3.93 -3.51
C TYR A 290 19.00 3.24 -2.79
N LEU A 291 19.95 4.01 -2.26
CA LEU A 291 21.23 3.54 -1.70
C LEU A 291 21.30 3.66 -0.15
N ASP A 292 20.18 3.50 0.54
CA ASP A 292 20.18 3.49 2.01
C ASP A 292 20.67 2.14 2.57
N SER A 293 21.38 2.17 3.72
CA SER A 293 21.88 0.97 4.38
C SER A 293 20.74 0.10 4.92
N TYR A 294 21.01 -1.19 5.17
CA TYR A 294 20.00 -2.12 5.67
C TYR A 294 19.38 -1.72 7.01
N ILE A 295 20.16 -1.08 7.88
CA ILE A 295 19.68 -0.56 9.17
C ILE A 295 18.63 0.54 8.93
N VAL A 296 18.88 1.41 7.96
CA VAL A 296 17.95 2.49 7.58
C VAL A 296 16.68 1.92 6.95
N LYS A 297 16.81 0.89 6.09
CA LYS A 297 15.67 0.19 5.49
C LYS A 297 14.79 -0.51 6.53
N ARG A 298 15.40 -1.24 7.49
CA ARG A 298 14.66 -1.87 8.59
C ARG A 298 13.97 -0.84 9.47
N ARG A 299 14.69 0.24 9.82
CA ARG A 299 14.13 1.33 10.64
C ARG A 299 12.91 1.98 9.98
N ALA A 300 12.93 2.19 8.66
CA ALA A 300 11.77 2.70 7.93
C ALA A 300 10.56 1.76 8.04
N GLY A 301 10.76 0.44 7.97
CA GLY A 301 9.71 -0.54 8.22
C GLY A 301 9.16 -0.47 9.65
N ILE A 302 10.05 -0.37 10.65
CA ILE A 302 9.67 -0.20 12.07
C ILE A 302 8.86 1.08 12.28
N ASP A 303 9.25 2.20 11.65
CA ASP A 303 8.53 3.47 11.78
C ASP A 303 7.11 3.37 11.20
N ILE A 304 6.94 2.71 10.05
CA ILE A 304 5.61 2.44 9.46
C ILE A 304 4.76 1.59 10.40
N LEU A 305 5.31 0.49 10.94
CA LEU A 305 4.60 -0.37 11.88
C LEU A 305 4.20 0.41 13.13
N LYS A 306 5.14 1.16 13.70
CA LYS A 306 4.91 1.98 14.89
C LYS A 306 3.79 2.99 14.67
N ASP A 307 3.81 3.73 13.57
CA ASP A 307 2.75 4.70 13.24
C ASP A 307 1.39 4.01 13.08
N THR A 308 1.34 2.83 12.46
CA THR A 308 0.11 2.08 12.22
C THR A 308 -0.48 1.53 13.53
N TYR A 309 0.35 0.90 14.36
CA TYR A 309 -0.09 0.34 15.64
C TYR A 309 -0.51 1.44 16.61
N LEU A 310 0.26 2.54 16.71
CA LEU A 310 -0.13 3.69 17.54
C LEU A 310 -1.47 4.29 17.09
N ALA A 311 -1.70 4.41 15.78
CA ALA A 311 -2.99 4.87 15.26
C ALA A 311 -4.13 3.91 15.64
N SER A 312 -3.91 2.60 15.60
CA SER A 312 -4.91 1.61 16.04
C SER A 312 -5.22 1.66 17.54
N MET A 313 -4.27 2.13 18.36
CA MET A 313 -4.44 2.30 19.81
C MET A 313 -5.20 3.58 20.19
N CYS A 314 -5.49 4.47 19.24
CA CYS A 314 -6.26 5.69 19.49
C CYS A 314 -7.78 5.41 19.52
N ASP A 315 -8.56 6.31 20.14
CA ASP A 315 -10.01 6.19 20.29
C ASP A 315 -10.75 6.38 18.96
N PHE A 316 -10.22 7.26 18.12
CA PHE A 316 -10.76 7.63 16.82
C PHE A 316 -9.68 7.61 15.73
N PHE A 317 -10.08 7.37 14.49
CA PHE A 317 -9.18 7.36 13.34
C PHE A 317 -9.80 8.03 12.10
N ILE A 318 -9.04 8.94 11.49
CA ILE A 318 -9.32 9.48 10.15
C ILE A 318 -8.16 9.08 9.23
N GLY A 319 -8.43 8.26 8.22
CA GLY A 319 -7.41 7.73 7.31
C GLY A 319 -7.62 8.13 5.85
N ASN A 320 -6.66 7.74 5.01
CA ASN A 320 -6.73 7.87 3.57
C ASN A 320 -7.14 6.51 2.96
N ASP A 321 -8.30 6.43 2.29
CA ASP A 321 -8.85 5.20 1.68
C ASP A 321 -7.94 4.63 0.58
N PHE A 322 -6.93 5.40 0.12
CA PHE A 322 -5.94 4.94 -0.86
C PHE A 322 -4.64 4.43 -0.25
N SER A 323 -4.52 4.45 1.07
CA SER A 323 -3.32 3.98 1.75
C SER A 323 -3.57 2.64 2.42
N SER A 324 -2.76 1.64 2.08
CA SER A 324 -2.75 0.36 2.78
C SER A 324 -2.40 0.49 4.27
N LEU A 325 -1.67 1.53 4.68
CA LEU A 325 -1.49 1.86 6.09
C LEU A 325 -2.84 2.14 6.77
N SER A 326 -3.70 2.95 6.14
CA SER A 326 -5.02 3.25 6.71
C SER A 326 -5.93 2.04 6.75
N HIS A 327 -5.90 1.19 5.71
CA HIS A 327 -6.61 -0.08 5.73
C HIS A 327 -6.11 -0.99 6.86
N ALA A 328 -4.79 -1.10 7.06
CA ALA A 328 -4.22 -1.86 8.16
C ALA A 328 -4.71 -1.38 9.54
N VAL A 329 -4.79 -0.06 9.78
CA VAL A 329 -5.38 0.49 11.02
C VAL A 329 -6.83 0.02 11.22
N THR A 330 -7.61 -0.05 10.15
CA THR A 330 -9.01 -0.54 10.23
C THR A 330 -9.13 -2.04 10.45
N ILE A 331 -8.11 -2.82 10.10
CA ILE A 331 -8.06 -4.28 10.28
C ILE A 331 -7.63 -4.66 11.70
N MET A 332 -6.68 -3.90 12.27
CA MET A 332 -6.06 -4.17 13.57
C MET A 332 -6.99 -4.07 14.78
N LYS A 333 -8.11 -3.36 14.63
CA LYS A 333 -9.02 -3.06 15.73
C LYS A 333 -10.45 -3.17 15.24
N ASP A 334 -11.31 -3.76 16.06
CA ASP A 334 -12.75 -3.65 15.85
C ASP A 334 -13.20 -2.26 16.26
N TRP A 335 -13.44 -1.40 15.26
CA TRP A 335 -13.78 0.00 15.48
C TRP A 335 -15.27 0.13 15.78
N PRO A 336 -15.66 0.79 16.89
CA PRO A 336 -17.05 1.17 17.10
C PRO A 336 -17.58 1.98 15.92
N GLU A 337 -18.88 1.87 15.66
CA GLU A 337 -19.50 2.57 14.54
C GLU A 337 -19.24 4.08 14.62
N GLY A 338 -18.67 4.64 13.54
CA GLY A 338 -18.32 6.06 13.46
C GLY A 338 -17.02 6.44 14.17
N ASN A 339 -16.25 5.51 14.74
CA ASN A 339 -14.95 5.82 15.34
C ASN A 339 -13.79 5.80 14.34
N ALA A 340 -13.91 5.05 13.24
CA ALA A 340 -12.97 5.09 12.13
C ALA A 340 -13.64 5.60 10.86
N LYS A 341 -12.95 6.49 10.14
CA LYS A 341 -13.40 7.04 8.86
C LYS A 341 -12.26 7.11 7.87
N LEU A 342 -12.43 6.48 6.72
CA LEU A 342 -11.51 6.64 5.60
C LEU A 342 -12.04 7.73 4.65
N LEU A 343 -11.20 8.73 4.40
CA LEU A 343 -11.45 9.75 3.40
C LEU A 343 -10.83 9.30 2.09
N TYR A 344 -11.60 9.36 1.01
CA TYR A 344 -11.09 9.12 -0.33
C TYR A 344 -10.95 10.46 -1.07
N TRP A 345 -10.03 10.45 -2.00
CA TRP A 345 -9.88 11.42 -3.06
C TRP A 345 -10.69 11.00 -4.31
N GLU A 346 -11.51 11.88 -4.87
CA GLU A 346 -11.95 11.66 -6.25
C GLU A 346 -10.85 12.16 -7.20
N TYR A 347 -10.27 11.25 -7.96
CA TYR A 347 -9.26 11.59 -8.95
C TYR A 347 -9.90 12.21 -10.19
N ARG A 348 -9.44 13.42 -10.56
CA ARG A 348 -9.51 13.87 -11.96
C ARG A 348 -8.09 13.97 -12.48
N ARG A 349 -7.78 13.24 -13.57
CA ARG A 349 -6.54 13.49 -14.33
C ARG A 349 -6.55 14.96 -14.74
N LYS A 350 -5.49 15.71 -14.42
CA LYS A 350 -5.22 16.98 -15.10
C LYS A 350 -5.32 16.72 -16.60
N LYS A 351 -6.26 17.37 -17.28
CA LYS A 351 -6.18 17.51 -18.73
C LYS A 351 -5.00 18.44 -18.98
N TYR A 352 -3.79 17.88 -19.01
CA TYR A 352 -2.67 18.59 -19.62
C TYR A 352 -3.12 18.97 -21.03
N PRO A 353 -2.95 20.23 -21.47
CA PRO A 353 -2.97 20.48 -22.89
C PRO A 353 -1.92 19.55 -23.50
N ILE A 354 -2.38 18.60 -24.32
CA ILE A 354 -1.51 17.79 -25.16
C ILE A 354 -0.62 18.80 -25.90
N ASN A 355 0.68 18.75 -25.62
CA ASN A 355 1.77 19.57 -26.16
C ASN A 355 1.99 20.96 -25.50
N ALA A 356 2.58 20.99 -24.31
CA ALA A 356 3.33 22.19 -23.89
C ALA A 356 4.86 21.99 -23.91
N ASP A 357 5.45 20.91 -23.40
CA ASP A 357 6.93 20.87 -23.28
C ASP A 357 7.62 19.52 -23.53
N ILE A 358 6.95 18.55 -24.16
CA ILE A 358 7.62 17.31 -24.61
C ILE A 358 7.28 17.03 -26.08
N ILE A 359 7.62 17.98 -26.94
CA ILE A 359 8.19 17.63 -28.23
C ILE A 359 9.66 17.98 -28.09
N THR A 360 10.45 16.91 -27.96
CA THR A 360 11.85 16.76 -28.37
C THR A 360 12.54 18.03 -28.89
N ILE A 361 13.82 18.15 -28.54
CA ILE A 361 14.83 18.80 -29.37
C ILE A 361 14.87 18.05 -30.73
N GLN A 362 13.84 18.19 -31.54
CA GLN A 362 13.86 18.02 -32.97
C GLN A 362 14.07 19.42 -33.50
N LYS A 363 15.28 19.64 -34.03
CA LYS A 363 15.71 20.77 -34.85
C LYS A 363 14.54 21.68 -35.25
N ARG A 364 14.39 22.81 -34.57
CA ARG A 364 13.62 23.94 -35.10
C ARG A 364 14.21 24.24 -36.48
N ASN A 365 13.51 23.81 -37.53
CA ASN A 365 13.68 24.36 -38.87
C ASN A 365 13.17 25.80 -38.82
N SER A 366 14.01 26.67 -38.28
CA SER A 366 13.79 28.11 -38.32
C SER A 366 13.66 28.53 -39.79
N PRO A 367 12.71 29.40 -40.16
CA PRO A 367 12.64 29.96 -41.50
C PRO A 367 13.97 30.66 -41.92
N PHE A 368 14.76 31.12 -40.95
CA PHE A 368 16.11 31.63 -41.19
C PHE A 368 17.12 30.55 -41.65
N ALA A 369 16.95 29.29 -41.23
CA ALA A 369 17.82 28.19 -41.66
C ALA A 369 17.57 27.78 -43.12
N LYS A 370 16.33 27.91 -43.62
CA LYS A 370 16.00 27.73 -45.05
C LYS A 370 16.51 28.90 -45.90
N ALA A 371 16.38 30.14 -45.42
CA ALA A 371 16.91 31.33 -46.09
C ALA A 371 18.45 31.29 -46.21
N LYS A 372 19.16 30.89 -45.15
CA LYS A 372 20.63 30.73 -45.17
C LYS A 372 21.10 29.65 -46.14
N LYS A 373 20.31 28.58 -46.31
CA LYS A 373 20.61 27.50 -47.27
C LYS A 373 20.36 27.91 -48.73
N LEU A 374 19.36 28.77 -48.98
CA LEU A 374 19.10 29.35 -50.30
C LEU A 374 20.18 30.38 -50.68
N PHE A 375 20.56 31.24 -49.74
CA PHE A 375 21.59 32.27 -49.93
C PHE A 375 22.96 31.67 -50.24
N ASN A 376 23.36 30.61 -49.52
CA ASN A 376 24.61 29.88 -49.78
C ASN A 376 24.61 29.09 -51.10
N LYS A 377 23.43 28.80 -51.68
CA LYS A 377 23.32 28.11 -52.97
C LYS A 377 23.40 29.09 -54.15
N LEU A 378 23.04 30.36 -53.93
CA LEU A 378 23.18 31.46 -54.89
C LEU A 378 24.61 32.03 -54.95
N LEU A 379 25.37 31.97 -53.84
CA LEU A 379 26.78 32.41 -53.78
C LEU A 379 27.80 31.38 -54.30
N LYS A 380 27.35 30.22 -54.79
CA LYS A 380 28.19 29.18 -55.41
C LYS A 380 27.88 28.96 -56.89
N ARG A 381 27.35 29.99 -57.57
CA ARG A 381 27.31 30.06 -59.03
C ARG A 381 28.10 31.27 -59.50
#